data_AF-A0AAJ1JCK4-F1
#
_entry.id   AF-A0AAJ1JCK4-F1
#
_cell.length_a   1.000
_cell.length_b   1.000
_cell.length_c   1.000
_cell.angle_alpha   90.00
_cell.angle_beta   90.00
_cell.angle_gamma   90.00
#
_symmetry.space_group_name_H-M   'P 1'
#
loop_
_entity.id
_entity.type
_entity.pdbx_description
1 polymer ?
#
loop_
_entity_poly.entity_id
_entity_poly.type
_entity_poly.pdbx_seq_one_letter_code
_entity_poly.pdbx_strand_id
1 'polypeptide(L)'
;MDYEHGLEVLLDLHCQRVNRDDGYWWEIKAWKVSKTKMIPHGVRYNLTLHDKHNTRVFGMDNAHAISAPKKGKYKGRMVYDHMHRNSHDKGIPYEFTSPYQLIEDFFAKIDEVIAERESRG
;
A
#
# COMPACT_ATOMS: atom_id res chain seq x y z
N MET A 1 -16.47 -11.78 4.72
CA MET A 1 -15.83 -11.27 5.94
C MET A 1 -16.37 -9.88 6.21
N ASP A 2 -16.56 -9.53 7.48
CA ASP A 2 -17.03 -8.20 7.84
C ASP A 2 -15.88 -7.16 7.76
N TYR A 3 -16.25 -5.89 7.59
CA TYR A 3 -15.30 -4.80 7.39
C TYR A 3 -14.49 -4.48 8.65
N GLU A 4 -15.13 -4.56 9.82
CA GLU A 4 -14.53 -4.18 11.10
C GLU A 4 -13.46 -5.19 11.52
N HIS A 5 -13.69 -6.48 11.31
CA HIS A 5 -12.71 -7.52 11.55
C HIS A 5 -11.49 -7.38 10.63
N GLY A 6 -11.70 -6.99 9.36
CA GLY A 6 -10.59 -6.65 8.47
C GLY A 6 -9.78 -5.47 8.98
N LEU A 7 -10.45 -4.46 9.54
CA LEU A 7 -9.79 -3.30 10.12
C LEU A 7 -9.01 -3.68 11.38
N GLU A 8 -9.56 -4.53 12.24
CA GLU A 8 -8.87 -5.08 13.41
C GLU A 8 -7.59 -5.81 12.99
N VAL A 9 -7.67 -6.71 12.01
CA VAL A 9 -6.49 -7.41 11.49
C VAL A 9 -5.45 -6.41 10.97
N LEU A 10 -5.86 -5.41 10.18
CA LEU A 10 -4.92 -4.40 9.68
C LEU A 10 -4.24 -3.60 10.81
N LEU A 11 -4.98 -3.30 11.88
CA LEU A 11 -4.45 -2.59 13.05
C LEU A 11 -3.55 -3.48 13.91
N ASP A 12 -3.85 -4.78 14.01
CA ASP A 12 -3.00 -5.75 14.70
C ASP A 12 -1.64 -5.93 13.99
N LEU A 13 -1.61 -5.79 12.66
CA LEU A 13 -0.39 -5.76 11.86
C LEU A 13 0.41 -4.44 12.02
N HIS A 14 -0.07 -3.47 12.78
CA HIS A 14 0.63 -2.18 12.95
C HIS A 14 2.02 -2.36 13.58
N CYS A 15 3.03 -1.74 12.95
CA CYS A 15 4.44 -1.83 13.33
C CYS A 15 5.03 -3.24 13.16
N GLN A 16 4.33 -4.15 12.48
CA GLN A 16 4.89 -5.42 12.10
C GLN A 16 5.88 -5.23 10.95
N ARG A 17 7.09 -5.73 11.17
CA ARG A 17 8.16 -5.82 10.18
C ARG A 17 8.63 -7.26 10.10
N VAL A 18 8.67 -7.82 8.89
CA VAL A 18 9.11 -9.19 8.66
C VAL A 18 10.21 -9.21 7.62
N ASN A 19 11.35 -9.80 7.98
CA ASN A 19 12.41 -10.12 7.04
C ASN A 19 12.13 -11.50 6.43
N ARG A 20 12.34 -11.62 5.13
CA ARG A 20 12.18 -12.85 4.36
C ARG A 20 13.55 -13.43 4.02
N ASP A 21 13.58 -14.72 3.71
CA ASP A 21 14.81 -15.45 3.38
C ASP A 21 15.40 -15.07 2.00
N ASP A 22 14.57 -14.49 1.13
CA ASP A 22 14.95 -13.96 -0.19
C ASP A 22 15.66 -12.59 -0.12
N GLY A 23 15.91 -12.08 1.09
CA GLY A 23 16.58 -10.80 1.32
C GLY A 23 15.67 -9.58 1.21
N TYR A 24 14.38 -9.77 0.99
CA TYR A 24 13.38 -8.70 1.07
C TYR A 24 12.81 -8.58 2.49
N TRP A 25 12.25 -7.42 2.81
CA TRP A 25 11.47 -7.24 4.03
C TRP A 25 10.32 -6.29 3.79
N TRP A 26 9.22 -6.51 4.52
CA TRP A 26 8.06 -5.63 4.47
C TRP A 26 7.75 -5.06 5.86
N GLU A 27 7.09 -3.90 5.86
CA GLU A 27 6.57 -3.26 7.07
C GLU A 27 5.16 -2.75 6.81
N ILE A 28 4.28 -2.98 7.79
CA ILE A 28 2.91 -2.48 7.81
C ILE A 28 2.78 -1.47 8.95
N LYS A 29 2.32 -0.26 8.62
CA LYS A 29 1.89 0.74 9.60
C LYS A 29 0.46 1.15 9.29
N ALA A 30 -0.42 1.07 10.29
CA ALA A 30 -1.82 1.44 10.16
C ALA A 30 -2.29 2.17 11.42
N TRP A 31 -3.13 3.18 11.26
CA TRP A 31 -3.72 3.96 12.34
C TRP A 31 -5.20 4.19 12.08
N LYS A 32 -6.02 3.98 13.10
CA LYS A 32 -7.43 4.36 13.06
C LYS A 32 -7.53 5.89 13.08
N VAL A 33 -8.28 6.46 12.14
CA VAL A 33 -8.53 7.90 12.03
C VAL A 33 -10.01 8.17 11.80
N SER A 34 -10.45 9.39 12.08
CA SER A 34 -11.82 9.79 11.74
C SER A 34 -12.06 9.69 10.23
N LYS A 35 -13.18 9.08 9.84
CA LYS A 35 -13.58 9.00 8.43
C LYS A 35 -13.76 10.40 7.87
N THR A 36 -13.15 10.65 6.73
CA THR A 36 -13.31 11.90 5.96
C THR A 36 -13.65 11.58 4.53
N LYS A 37 -14.01 12.59 3.72
CA LYS A 37 -14.18 12.39 2.27
C LYS A 37 -12.90 11.89 1.58
N MET A 38 -11.74 12.15 2.19
CA MET A 38 -10.42 11.80 1.65
C MET A 38 -9.92 10.44 2.17
N ILE A 39 -10.33 10.06 3.37
CA ILE A 39 -10.02 8.76 4.01
C ILE A 39 -11.36 8.12 4.38
N PRO A 40 -12.12 7.60 3.41
CA PRO A 40 -13.48 7.09 3.64
C PRO A 40 -13.48 5.84 4.52
N HIS A 41 -12.37 5.11 4.51
CA HIS A 41 -12.16 3.89 5.27
C HIS A 41 -11.80 4.15 6.75
N GLY A 42 -11.48 5.39 7.13
CA GLY A 42 -11.13 5.71 8.52
C GLY A 42 -9.82 5.06 8.98
N VAL A 43 -8.94 4.76 8.03
CA VAL A 43 -7.62 4.19 8.29
C VAL A 43 -6.56 4.95 7.51
N ARG A 44 -5.54 5.42 8.22
CA ARG A 44 -4.30 5.88 7.59
C ARG A 44 -3.34 4.71 7.56
N TYR A 45 -2.66 4.49 6.44
CA TYR A 45 -1.76 3.36 6.31
C TYR A 45 -0.49 3.70 5.51
N ASN A 46 0.54 2.90 5.73
CA ASN A 46 1.78 2.88 5.00
C ASN A 46 2.31 1.43 5.02
N LEU A 47 2.18 0.74 3.89
CA LEU A 47 2.63 -0.64 3.68
C LEU A 47 3.78 -0.59 2.69
N THR A 48 4.94 -1.14 3.03
CA THR A 48 6.13 -1.02 2.17
C THR A 48 6.89 -2.33 2.06
N LEU A 49 7.50 -2.55 0.90
CA LEU A 49 8.45 -3.61 0.61
C LEU A 49 9.81 -2.98 0.32
N HIS A 50 10.86 -3.57 0.87
CA HIS A 50 12.24 -3.14 0.72
C HIS A 50 13.13 -4.32 0.32
N ASP A 51 14.21 -4.02 -0.40
CA ASP A 51 15.23 -5.01 -0.73
C ASP A 51 16.33 -5.10 0.35
N LYS A 52 17.30 -5.99 0.13
CA LYS A 52 18.46 -6.23 1.00
C LYS A 52 19.35 -4.99 1.21
N HIS A 53 19.21 -3.96 0.38
CA HIS A 53 19.92 -2.70 0.47
C HIS A 53 19.09 -1.62 1.19
N ASN A 54 17.96 -1.98 1.79
CA ASN A 54 16.98 -1.07 2.39
C ASN A 54 16.40 -0.06 1.38
N THR A 55 16.40 -0.40 0.10
CA THR A 55 15.73 0.43 -0.92
C THR A 55 14.26 0.05 -0.95
N ARG A 56 13.37 1.04 -0.81
CA ARG A 56 11.93 0.81 -1.00
C ARG A 56 11.63 0.46 -2.45
N VAL A 57 11.21 -0.78 -2.67
CA VAL A 57 10.90 -1.32 -4.00
C VAL A 57 9.42 -1.26 -4.34
N PHE A 58 8.54 -1.24 -3.32
CA PHE A 58 7.10 -1.07 -3.50
C PHE A 58 6.48 -0.46 -2.24
N GLY A 59 5.36 0.25 -2.40
CA GLY A 59 4.57 0.68 -1.25
C GLY A 59 3.14 1.07 -1.59
N MET A 60 2.27 1.05 -0.59
CA MET A 60 0.89 1.50 -0.64
C MET A 60 0.66 2.40 0.56
N ASP A 61 0.20 3.63 0.34
CA ASP A 61 -0.09 4.56 1.43
C ASP A 61 -1.17 5.57 1.06
N ASN A 62 -1.63 6.28 2.08
CA ASN A 62 -2.56 7.38 1.94
C ASN A 62 -2.17 8.62 2.74
N ALA A 63 -0.87 8.79 2.99
CA ALA A 63 -0.34 9.87 3.82
C ALA A 63 -0.38 11.24 3.12
N HIS A 64 -0.40 11.26 1.80
CA HIS A 64 -0.50 12.47 1.00
C HIS A 64 -1.39 12.27 -0.23
N ALA A 65 -1.96 13.36 -0.73
CA ALA A 65 -2.71 13.33 -1.97
C ALA A 65 -1.77 13.34 -3.18
N ILE A 66 -2.06 12.50 -4.17
CA ILE A 66 -1.45 12.55 -5.50
C ILE A 66 -2.39 13.20 -6.50
N SER A 67 -1.81 13.90 -7.47
CA SER A 67 -2.57 14.39 -8.62
C SER A 67 -2.81 13.22 -9.56
N ALA A 68 -4.09 12.87 -9.74
CA ALA A 68 -4.45 11.82 -10.65
C ALA A 68 -4.02 12.13 -12.09
N PRO A 69 -3.72 11.09 -12.90
CA PRO A 69 -3.29 11.28 -14.29
C PRO A 69 -4.28 12.12 -15.10
N LYS A 70 -3.76 12.86 -16.09
CA LYS A 70 -4.53 13.79 -16.95
C LYS A 70 -5.63 13.10 -17.80
N LYS A 71 -5.64 11.76 -17.86
CA LYS A 71 -6.58 10.92 -18.62
C LYS A 71 -7.05 9.75 -17.74
N GLY A 72 -8.29 9.28 -17.93
CA GLY A 72 -8.88 8.15 -17.20
C GLY A 72 -9.94 8.53 -16.14
N LYS A 73 -10.46 7.53 -15.42
CA LYS A 73 -11.54 7.64 -14.40
C LYS A 73 -11.25 8.68 -13.31
N TYR A 74 -9.98 8.90 -13.01
CA TYR A 74 -9.53 9.76 -11.91
C TYR A 74 -9.18 11.20 -12.33
N LYS A 75 -9.38 11.57 -13.61
CA LYS A 75 -8.95 12.87 -14.16
C LYS A 75 -9.37 14.05 -13.28
N GLY A 76 -8.39 14.87 -12.88
CA GLY A 76 -8.61 16.11 -12.15
C GLY A 76 -9.01 15.93 -10.68
N ARG A 77 -8.91 14.72 -10.12
CA ARG A 77 -9.17 14.44 -8.70
C ARG A 77 -7.87 14.33 -7.92
N MET A 78 -7.90 14.82 -6.68
CA MET A 78 -6.89 14.47 -5.69
C MET A 78 -7.26 13.11 -5.10
N VAL A 79 -6.34 12.13 -5.19
CA VAL A 79 -6.54 10.79 -4.64
C VAL A 79 -5.54 10.60 -3.51
N TYR A 80 -6.03 10.12 -2.37
CA TYR A 80 -5.20 9.85 -1.21
C TYR A 80 -4.70 8.42 -1.22
N ASP A 81 -5.55 7.43 -1.47
CA ASP A 81 -5.12 6.04 -1.55
C ASP A 81 -4.34 5.81 -2.85
N HIS A 82 -3.06 5.43 -2.74
CA HIS A 82 -2.20 5.21 -3.90
C HIS A 82 -1.12 4.17 -3.61
N MET A 83 -0.51 3.68 -4.70
CA MET A 83 0.63 2.76 -4.64
C MET A 83 1.82 3.33 -5.42
N HIS A 84 3.03 2.99 -4.98
CA HIS A 84 4.30 3.36 -5.57
C HIS A 84 5.04 2.11 -6.04
N ARG A 85 5.40 2.05 -7.32
CA ARG A 85 6.18 0.94 -7.89
C ARG A 85 7.68 1.04 -7.66
N ASN A 86 8.17 2.17 -7.20
CA ASN A 86 9.55 2.41 -6.77
C ASN A 86 9.63 3.75 -6.00
N SER A 87 10.81 4.08 -5.49
CA SER A 87 11.07 5.32 -4.74
C SER A 87 10.85 6.62 -5.54
N HIS A 88 10.93 6.58 -6.87
CA HIS A 88 10.78 7.74 -7.76
C HIS A 88 9.40 7.86 -8.41
N ASP A 89 8.53 6.86 -8.20
CA ASP A 89 7.18 6.85 -8.74
C ASP A 89 6.34 7.92 -8.03
N LYS A 90 5.58 8.70 -8.81
CA LYS A 90 4.69 9.75 -8.28
C LYS A 90 3.44 9.19 -7.61
N GLY A 91 3.26 7.88 -7.67
CA GLY A 91 2.11 7.18 -7.14
C GLY A 91 1.03 7.04 -8.20
N ILE A 92 0.39 5.88 -8.23
CA ILE A 92 -0.80 5.62 -9.03
C ILE A 92 -2.02 5.45 -8.13
N PRO A 93 -3.18 6.03 -8.49
CA PRO A 93 -4.41 5.88 -7.71
C PRO A 93 -4.72 4.42 -7.42
N TYR A 94 -5.10 4.15 -6.17
CA TYR A 94 -5.54 2.85 -5.70
C TYR A 94 -6.90 3.00 -5.01
N GLU A 95 -7.81 2.06 -5.26
CA GLU A 95 -9.11 2.00 -4.58
C GLU A 95 -9.26 0.58 -4.02
N PHE A 96 -9.66 0.49 -2.76
CA PHE A 96 -10.03 -0.77 -2.13
C PHE A 96 -11.41 -0.65 -1.50
N THR A 97 -12.07 -1.79 -1.29
CA THR A 97 -13.43 -1.86 -0.74
C THR A 97 -13.44 -2.36 0.70
N SER A 98 -12.40 -3.10 1.11
CA SER A 98 -12.24 -3.64 2.46
C SER A 98 -10.77 -3.62 2.90
N PRO A 99 -10.48 -3.55 4.22
CA PRO A 99 -9.11 -3.65 4.71
C PRO A 99 -8.46 -4.99 4.36
N TYR A 100 -9.24 -6.08 4.26
CA TYR A 100 -8.75 -7.35 3.76
C TYR A 100 -8.21 -7.23 2.33
N GLN A 101 -8.96 -6.59 1.44
CA GLN A 101 -8.49 -6.35 0.08
C GLN A 101 -7.17 -5.57 0.07
N LEU A 102 -7.01 -4.55 0.92
CA LEU A 102 -5.75 -3.80 1.03
C LEU A 102 -4.57 -4.72 1.43
N ILE A 103 -4.78 -5.62 2.40
CA ILE A 103 -3.76 -6.56 2.85
C ILE A 103 -3.44 -7.59 1.76
N GLU A 104 -4.46 -8.18 1.15
CA GLU A 104 -4.33 -9.18 0.08
C GLU A 104 -3.61 -8.60 -1.14
N ASP A 105 -4.05 -7.43 -1.61
CA ASP A 105 -3.44 -6.73 -2.74
C ASP A 105 -1.98 -6.37 -2.45
N PHE A 106 -1.65 -5.99 -1.21
CA PHE A 106 -0.27 -5.72 -0.81
C PHE A 106 0.62 -6.95 -0.95
N PHE A 107 0.22 -8.09 -0.39
CA PHE A 107 1.02 -9.31 -0.47
C PHE A 107 1.09 -9.87 -1.90
N ALA A 108 -0.01 -9.82 -2.67
CA ALA A 108 0.01 -10.21 -4.08
C ALA A 108 0.99 -9.34 -4.88
N LYS A 109 1.03 -8.02 -4.63
CA LYS A 109 1.96 -7.11 -5.30
C LYS A 109 3.40 -7.31 -4.85
N ILE A 110 3.66 -7.73 -3.61
CA ILE A 110 5.00 -8.13 -3.19
C ILE A 110 5.51 -9.26 -4.09
N ASP A 111 4.72 -10.31 -4.26
CA ASP A 111 5.12 -11.47 -5.07
C ASP A 111 5.35 -11.09 -6.53
N GLU A 112 4.47 -10.26 -7.12
CA GLU A 112 4.64 -9.73 -8.48
C GLU A 112 5.92 -8.90 -8.64
N VAL A 113 6.20 -7.98 -7.70
CA VAL A 113 7.36 -7.09 -7.76
C VAL A 113 8.67 -7.87 -7.60
N ILE A 114 8.70 -8.85 -6.70
CA ILE A 114 9.87 -9.73 -6.54
C ILE A 114 10.07 -10.53 -7.83
N ALA A 115 9.03 -11.19 -8.35
CA ALA A 115 9.14 -11.97 -9.58
C ALA A 115 9.63 -11.14 -10.77
N GLU A 116 9.12 -9.91 -10.95
CA GLU A 116 9.57 -9.01 -12.02
C GLU A 116 11.06 -8.64 -11.86
N ARG A 117 11.53 -8.41 -10.64
CA ARG A 117 12.93 -8.04 -10.37
C ARG A 117 13.89 -9.22 -10.55
N GLU A 118 13.53 -10.40 -10.06
CA GLU A 118 14.35 -11.61 -10.19
C GLU A 118 14.38 -12.12 -11.64
N SER A 119 13.31 -11.93 -12.42
CA SER A 119 13.30 -12.28 -13.87
C SER A 119 14.20 -11.41 -14.76
N ARG A 120 14.65 -10.26 -14.24
CA ARG A 120 15.49 -9.29 -14.97
C ARG A 120 16.98 -9.40 -14.62
N GLY A 121 17.33 -10.22 -13.63
CA GLY A 121 18.71 -10.55 -13.25
C GLY A 121 19.20 -11.80 -13.95
#